data_AF-A0A349JJJ9-F1
#
_entry.id   AF-A0A349JJJ9-F1
#
_cell.length_a   1.000
_cell.length_b   1.000
_cell.length_c   1.000
_cell.angle_alpha   90.00
_cell.angle_beta   90.00
_cell.angle_gamma   90.00
#
_symmetry.space_group_name_H-M   'P 1'
#
loop_
_entity.id
_entity.type
_entity.pdbx_description
1 polymer ?
#
loop_
_entity_poly.entity_id
_entity_poly.type
_entity_poly.pdbx_seq_one_letter_code
_entity_poly.pdbx_strand_id
1 'polypeptide(L)'
;MLDLTKAAKAMQGMSQHLTVEALAARQRLEVAQNLLEKAATRQEELVELKESWRDRTLFNSATPIEPLSDRPDIPAPPTAHTVFATDGSQISPSHHEIAYCYLLNIGTVMLHYGQSRHPVLDSIPEVFYKPEDLY
;
A
#
# COMPACT_ATOMS: atom_id res chain seq x y z
N MET A 1 13.84 -9.97 23.67
CA MET A 1 12.84 -9.16 24.38
C MET A 1 13.14 -7.70 24.10
N LEU A 2 12.16 -6.94 23.60
CA LEU A 2 12.33 -5.52 23.23
C LEU A 2 12.56 -4.67 24.50
N ASP A 3 13.60 -3.82 24.52
CA ASP A 3 13.86 -2.90 25.63
C ASP A 3 12.99 -1.64 25.48
N LEU A 4 11.86 -1.64 26.17
CA LEU A 4 10.85 -0.59 26.11
C LEU A 4 11.37 0.79 26.54
N THR A 5 12.42 0.84 27.36
CA THR A 5 13.01 2.10 27.86
C THR A 5 13.84 2.77 26.77
N LYS A 6 14.62 1.98 26.01
CA LYS A 6 15.36 2.48 24.85
C LYS A 6 14.42 2.87 23.71
N ALA A 7 13.37 2.08 23.48
CA ALA A 7 12.33 2.41 22.49
C ALA A 7 11.61 3.73 22.84
N ALA A 8 11.18 3.91 24.10
CA ALA A 8 10.53 5.14 24.55
C ALA A 8 11.43 6.38 24.37
N LYS A 9 12.74 6.25 24.58
CA LYS A 9 13.70 7.34 24.34
C LYS A 9 13.90 7.62 22.85
N ALA A 10 13.94 6.60 22.00
CA ALA A 10 13.98 6.77 20.55
C ALA A 10 12.69 7.40 19.99
N MET A 11 11.57 7.27 20.70
CA MET A 11 10.28 7.88 20.36
C MET A 11 10.13 9.33 20.88
N GLN A 12 11.06 9.86 21.68
CA GLN A 12 11.04 11.28 22.05
C GLN A 12 11.29 12.15 20.81
N GLY A 13 10.36 13.06 20.53
CA GLY A 13 10.34 13.87 19.29
C GLY A 13 9.46 13.30 18.18
N MET A 14 9.02 12.04 18.31
CA MET A 14 8.10 11.41 17.35
C MET A 14 6.77 12.17 17.25
N SER A 15 6.25 12.72 18.35
CA SER A 15 5.01 13.52 18.33
C SER A 15 5.12 14.78 17.46
N GLN A 16 6.26 15.49 17.51
CA GLN A 16 6.50 16.66 16.66
C GLN A 16 6.64 16.26 15.19
N HIS A 17 7.41 15.19 14.93
CA HIS A 17 7.55 14.64 13.60
C HIS A 17 6.20 14.16 13.01
N LEU A 18 5.37 13.48 13.81
CA LEU A 18 4.01 13.06 13.42
C LEU A 18 3.10 14.25 13.10
N THR A 19 3.26 15.37 13.81
CA THR A 19 2.48 16.59 13.54
C THR A 19 2.89 17.20 12.18
N VAL A 20 4.18 17.24 11.90
CA VAL A 20 4.72 17.70 10.60
C VAL A 20 4.27 16.78 9.47
N GLU A 21 4.38 15.46 9.66
CA GLU A 21 3.92 14.47 8.69
C GLU A 21 2.41 14.54 8.44
N ALA A 22 1.60 14.75 9.48
CA ALA A 22 0.16 14.92 9.34
C ALA A 22 -0.18 16.17 8.52
N LEU A 23 0.52 17.28 8.75
CA LEU A 23 0.34 18.50 7.96
C LEU A 23 0.74 18.28 6.49
N ALA A 24 1.88 17.65 6.26
CA ALA A 24 2.36 17.33 4.92
C ALA A 24 1.41 16.37 4.19
N ALA A 25 0.86 15.37 4.87
CA ALA A 25 -0.13 14.45 4.33
C ALA A 25 -1.41 15.18 3.92
N ARG A 26 -1.90 16.09 4.76
CA ARG A 26 -3.06 16.94 4.43
C ARG A 26 -2.80 17.80 3.20
N GLN A 27 -1.64 18.42 3.11
CA GLN A 27 -1.27 19.24 1.94
C GLN A 27 -1.19 18.41 0.66
N ARG A 28 -0.61 17.20 0.72
CA ARG A 28 -0.59 16.27 -0.41
C ARG A 28 -2.01 15.88 -0.84
N LEU A 29 -2.90 15.61 0.11
CA LEU A 29 -4.30 15.28 -0.16
C LEU A 29 -5.03 16.44 -0.85
N GLU A 30 -4.84 17.66 -0.38
CA GLU A 30 -5.44 18.85 -0.98
C GLU A 30 -4.96 19.05 -2.43
N VAL A 31 -3.66 18.88 -2.69
CA VAL A 31 -3.11 18.93 -4.05
C VAL A 31 -3.71 17.83 -4.91
N ALA A 32 -3.79 16.59 -4.41
CA ALA A 32 -4.35 15.46 -5.13
C ALA A 32 -5.82 15.67 -5.49
N GLN A 33 -6.64 16.18 -4.57
CA GLN A 33 -8.05 16.50 -4.80
C GLN A 33 -8.21 17.57 -5.88
N ASN A 34 -7.45 18.67 -5.78
CA ASN A 34 -7.45 19.72 -6.79
C ASN A 34 -7.03 19.22 -8.19
N LEU A 35 -6.05 18.32 -8.25
CA LEU A 35 -5.62 17.71 -9.50
C LEU A 35 -6.68 16.76 -10.07
N LEU A 36 -7.33 15.96 -9.22
CA LEU A 36 -8.40 15.05 -9.62
C LEU A 36 -9.58 15.82 -10.20
N GLU A 37 -10.00 16.92 -9.56
CA GLU A 37 -11.09 17.77 -10.08
C GLU A 37 -10.74 18.37 -11.45
N LYS A 38 -9.52 18.88 -11.61
CA LYS A 38 -9.03 19.43 -12.89
C LYS A 38 -8.84 18.36 -13.98
N ALA A 39 -8.57 17.12 -13.58
CA ALA A 39 -8.41 16.00 -14.50
C ALA A 39 -9.78 15.47 -14.94
N ALA A 40 -10.74 15.39 -14.02
CA ALA A 40 -12.10 14.95 -14.32
C ALA A 40 -12.79 15.84 -15.37
N THR A 41 -12.56 17.15 -15.34
CA THR A 41 -13.13 18.08 -16.35
C THR A 41 -12.48 17.99 -17.72
N ARG A 42 -11.32 17.33 -17.85
CA ARG A 42 -10.53 17.23 -19.08
C ARG A 42 -10.10 15.79 -19.38
N GLN A 43 -10.88 14.81 -18.93
CA GLN A 43 -10.47 13.41 -18.97
C GLN A 43 -10.21 12.92 -20.39
N GLU A 44 -11.11 13.23 -21.33
CA GLU A 44 -10.97 12.82 -22.74
C GLU A 44 -9.67 13.36 -23.35
N GLU A 45 -9.42 14.67 -23.21
CA GLU A 45 -8.18 15.34 -23.66
C GLU A 45 -6.93 14.66 -23.08
N LEU A 46 -6.93 14.34 -21.78
CA LEU A 46 -5.80 13.71 -21.11
C LEU A 46 -5.57 12.27 -21.58
N VAL A 47 -6.65 11.52 -21.85
CA VAL A 47 -6.56 10.15 -22.39
C VAL A 47 -6.02 10.19 -23.82
N GLU A 48 -6.51 11.09 -24.67
CA GLU A 48 -6.00 11.30 -26.03
C GLU A 48 -4.53 11.70 -26.03
N LEU A 49 -4.14 12.63 -25.15
CA LEU A 49 -2.75 13.05 -24.99
C LEU A 49 -1.89 11.84 -24.59
N LYS A 50 -2.31 11.06 -23.60
CA LYS A 50 -1.58 9.86 -23.16
C LYS A 50 -1.42 8.84 -24.30
N GLU A 51 -2.45 8.60 -25.11
CA GLU A 51 -2.34 7.70 -26.27
C GLU A 51 -1.39 8.24 -27.34
N SER A 52 -1.41 9.55 -27.61
CA SER A 52 -0.52 10.17 -28.61
C SER A 52 0.97 10.13 -28.23
N TRP A 53 1.29 10.06 -26.94
CA TRP A 53 2.66 10.03 -26.42
C TRP A 53 3.07 8.66 -25.86
N ARG A 54 2.24 7.63 -26.03
CA ARG A 54 2.41 6.31 -25.41
C ARG A 54 3.77 5.66 -25.70
N ASP A 55 4.31 5.86 -26.89
CA ASP A 55 5.62 5.35 -27.35
C ASP A 55 6.81 6.13 -26.78
N ARG A 56 6.58 7.30 -26.17
CA ARG A 56 7.60 8.24 -25.70
C ARG A 56 7.59 8.44 -24.19
N THR A 57 6.60 7.89 -23.49
CA THR A 57 6.52 7.94 -22.03
C THR A 57 7.46 6.92 -21.39
N LEU A 58 8.29 7.38 -20.43
CA LEU A 58 9.25 6.55 -19.68
C LEU A 58 8.58 5.53 -18.72
N PHE A 59 7.29 5.68 -18.48
CA PHE A 59 6.52 4.83 -17.59
C PHE A 59 5.12 4.62 -18.14
N ASN A 60 4.56 3.44 -17.87
CA ASN A 60 3.18 3.11 -18.22
C ASN A 60 2.24 3.74 -17.19
N SER A 61 1.35 4.61 -17.65
CA SER A 61 0.24 5.13 -16.85
C SER A 61 -1.03 4.33 -17.12
N ALA A 62 -1.81 4.07 -16.06
CA ALA A 62 -3.12 3.43 -16.18
C ALA A 62 -4.11 4.34 -16.91
N THR A 63 -5.01 3.75 -17.70
CA THR A 63 -6.14 4.47 -18.32
C THR A 63 -7.38 4.28 -17.45
N PRO A 64 -8.12 5.35 -17.11
CA PRO A 64 -9.44 5.20 -16.51
C PRO A 64 -10.38 4.47 -17.48
N ILE A 65 -11.08 3.45 -16.98
CA ILE A 65 -12.14 2.74 -17.72
C ILE A 65 -13.51 3.39 -17.51
N GLU A 66 -13.66 4.19 -16.47
CA GLU A 66 -14.86 4.93 -16.06
C GLU A 66 -14.51 6.43 -15.92
N PRO A 67 -15.52 7.32 -15.87
CA PRO A 67 -15.27 8.73 -15.55
C PRO A 67 -14.58 8.90 -14.19
N LEU A 68 -13.58 9.76 -14.11
CA LEU A 68 -12.87 10.09 -12.87
C LEU A 68 -13.78 10.76 -11.82
N SER A 69 -14.91 11.31 -12.26
CA SER A 69 -15.96 11.87 -11.42
C SER A 69 -16.94 10.83 -10.91
N ASP A 70 -16.87 9.58 -11.39
CA ASP A 70 -17.82 8.55 -11.00
C ASP A 70 -17.62 8.17 -9.53
N ARG A 71 -18.74 8.15 -8.80
CA ARG A 71 -18.80 7.91 -7.35
C ARG A 71 -20.06 7.09 -7.07
N PRO A 72 -20.08 5.83 -7.52
CA PRO A 72 -21.25 4.99 -7.30
C PRO A 72 -21.44 4.74 -5.81
N ASP A 73 -22.69 4.78 -5.36
CA ASP A 73 -23.04 4.34 -4.02
C ASP A 73 -22.79 2.83 -3.92
N ILE A 74 -22.03 2.44 -2.91
CA ILE A 74 -21.77 1.03 -2.61
C ILE A 74 -22.77 0.60 -1.54
N PRO A 75 -23.46 -0.55 -1.70
CA PRO A 75 -24.38 -1.03 -0.68
C PRO A 75 -23.65 -1.24 0.64
N ALA A 76 -24.32 -0.86 1.74
CA ALA A 76 -23.77 -1.09 3.07
C ALA A 76 -23.50 -2.60 3.28
N PRO A 77 -22.34 -2.98 3.82
CA PRO A 77 -22.05 -4.38 4.08
C PRO A 77 -23.00 -4.91 5.19
N PRO A 78 -23.21 -6.24 5.26
CA PRO A 78 -24.01 -6.84 6.34
C PRO A 78 -23.49 -6.45 7.73
N THR A 79 -24.38 -6.30 8.71
CA THR A 79 -23.98 -5.92 10.09
C THR A 79 -22.96 -6.89 10.69
N ALA A 80 -23.09 -8.18 10.38
CA ALA A 80 -22.13 -9.21 10.74
C ALA A 80 -21.51 -9.84 9.49
N HIS A 81 -20.20 -9.69 9.34
CA HIS A 81 -19.45 -10.27 8.23
C HIS A 81 -17.98 -10.49 8.62
N THR A 82 -17.29 -11.33 7.86
CA THR A 82 -15.86 -11.59 8.05
C THR A 82 -15.12 -11.21 6.79
N VAL A 83 -14.06 -10.41 6.94
CA VAL A 83 -13.16 -10.02 5.85
C VAL A 83 -11.87 -10.81 5.98
N PHE A 84 -11.41 -11.36 4.87
CA PHE A 84 -10.13 -12.03 4.73
C PHE A 84 -9.24 -11.18 3.84
N ALA A 85 -7.99 -10.99 4.25
CA ALA A 85 -6.99 -10.31 3.45
C ALA A 85 -5.67 -11.07 3.54
N THR A 86 -4.88 -11.00 2.48
CA THR A 86 -3.49 -11.45 2.47
C THR A 86 -2.64 -10.36 1.85
N ASP A 87 -1.44 -10.19 2.39
CA ASP A 87 -0.42 -9.31 1.84
C ASP A 87 0.95 -9.98 2.02
N GLY A 88 1.89 -9.64 1.16
CA GLY A 88 3.22 -10.23 1.12
C GLY A 88 4.31 -9.21 1.39
N SER A 89 5.38 -9.63 2.04
CA SER A 89 6.63 -8.89 2.04
C SER A 89 7.77 -9.79 1.59
N GLN A 90 8.81 -9.16 1.05
CA GLN A 90 9.97 -9.88 0.55
C GLN A 90 11.26 -9.17 0.94
N ILE A 91 12.30 -9.97 1.18
CA ILE A 91 13.68 -9.51 1.27
C ILE A 91 14.42 -10.14 0.11
N SER A 92 14.79 -9.32 -0.88
CA SER A 92 15.54 -9.78 -2.04
C SER A 92 16.98 -10.19 -1.67
N PRO A 93 17.62 -11.07 -2.47
CA PRO A 93 19.02 -11.40 -2.27
C PRO A 93 19.92 -10.15 -2.40
N SER A 94 20.98 -10.10 -1.59
CA SER A 94 22.01 -9.07 -1.68
C SER A 94 23.35 -9.72 -1.98
N HIS A 95 24.03 -9.21 -3.01
CA HIS A 95 25.38 -9.66 -3.38
C HIS A 95 26.47 -9.24 -2.37
N HIS A 96 26.14 -8.38 -1.40
CA HIS A 96 27.07 -7.93 -0.36
C HIS A 96 26.94 -8.72 0.95
N GLU A 97 26.02 -9.70 0.99
CA GLU A 97 25.76 -10.52 2.17
C GLU A 97 26.48 -11.88 2.08
N ILE A 98 26.72 -12.49 3.23
CA ILE A 98 27.49 -13.74 3.37
C ILE A 98 26.73 -14.95 2.79
N ALA A 99 25.40 -14.89 2.75
CA ALA A 99 24.53 -15.92 2.18
C ALA A 99 23.66 -15.32 1.09
N TYR A 100 23.63 -15.95 -0.08
CA TYR A 100 22.76 -15.57 -1.18
C TYR A 100 21.41 -16.27 -1.02
N CYS A 101 20.46 -15.59 -0.38
CA CYS A 101 19.13 -16.10 -0.09
C CYS A 101 18.10 -14.97 -0.18
N TYR A 102 16.83 -15.34 -0.31
CA TYR A 102 15.71 -14.42 -0.15
C TYR A 102 14.71 -14.97 0.85
N LEU A 103 13.87 -14.06 1.35
CA LEU A 103 12.76 -14.39 2.22
C LEU A 103 11.48 -13.91 1.57
N LEU A 104 10.48 -14.79 1.54
CA LEU A 104 9.09 -14.44 1.26
C LEU A 104 8.30 -14.58 2.54
N ASN A 105 7.47 -13.60 2.85
CA ASN A 105 6.58 -13.66 4.00
C ASN A 105 5.16 -13.36 3.53
N ILE A 106 4.25 -14.30 3.77
CA ILE A 106 2.84 -14.15 3.44
C ILE A 106 2.07 -13.91 4.74
N GLY A 107 1.56 -12.71 4.91
CA GLY A 107 0.65 -12.37 6.00
C GLY A 107 -0.78 -12.69 5.61
N THR A 108 -1.57 -13.18 6.57
CA THR A 108 -3.01 -13.34 6.43
C THR A 108 -3.74 -12.74 7.63
N VAL A 109 -4.87 -12.12 7.35
CA VAL A 109 -5.70 -11.45 8.34
C VAL A 109 -7.16 -11.83 8.14
N MET A 110 -7.82 -12.17 9.23
CA MET A 110 -9.25 -12.40 9.31
C MET A 110 -9.86 -11.42 10.32
N LEU A 111 -10.71 -10.51 9.84
CA LEU A 111 -11.40 -9.52 10.67
C LEU A 111 -12.89 -9.87 10.76
N HIS A 112 -13.40 -9.96 11.98
CA HIS A 112 -14.81 -10.23 12.25
C HIS A 112 -15.54 -8.94 12.65
N TYR A 113 -16.34 -8.38 11.75
CA TYR A 113 -17.14 -7.18 12.00
C TYR A 113 -18.50 -7.56 12.60
N GLY A 114 -18.90 -6.86 13.66
CA GLY A 114 -20.22 -7.02 14.30
C GLY A 114 -20.45 -8.36 15.03
N GLN A 115 -19.41 -9.17 15.22
CA GLN A 115 -19.52 -10.52 15.80
C GLN A 115 -18.88 -10.66 17.19
N SER A 116 -18.27 -9.61 17.74
CA SER A 116 -17.55 -9.62 19.04
C SER A 116 -16.51 -10.75 19.14
N ARG A 117 -15.80 -11.02 18.04
CA ARG A 117 -14.73 -12.02 17.94
C ARG A 117 -13.39 -11.33 17.74
N HIS A 118 -12.34 -11.88 18.33
CA HIS A 118 -10.98 -11.40 18.08
C HIS A 118 -10.54 -11.67 16.63
N PRO A 119 -9.76 -10.77 16.02
CA PRO A 119 -9.20 -11.02 14.70
C PRO A 119 -8.20 -12.17 14.76
N VAL A 120 -8.05 -12.88 13.64
CA VAL A 120 -6.97 -13.86 13.45
C VAL A 120 -5.91 -13.22 12.58
N LEU A 121 -4.68 -13.14 13.08
CA LEU A 121 -3.52 -12.61 12.38
C LEU A 121 -2.48 -13.72 12.32
N ASP A 122 -2.05 -14.09 11.12
CA ASP A 122 -1.06 -15.14 10.91
C ASP A 122 -0.05 -14.73 9.83
N SER A 123 1.13 -15.34 9.84
CA SER A 123 2.20 -15.05 8.89
C SER A 123 3.05 -16.28 8.66
N ILE A 124 3.33 -16.57 7.38
CA ILE A 124 4.14 -17.71 6.95
C ILE A 124 5.41 -17.16 6.29
N PRO A 125 6.52 -17.00 7.03
CA PRO A 125 7.82 -16.65 6.48
C PRO A 125 8.57 -17.90 5.99
N GLU A 126 9.07 -17.85 4.77
CA GLU A 126 9.86 -18.91 4.14
C GLU A 126 11.17 -18.34 3.59
N VAL A 127 12.27 -19.06 3.84
CA VAL A 127 13.63 -18.69 3.41
C VAL A 127 14.09 -19.63 2.33
N PHE A 128 14.53 -19.06 1.21
CA PHE A 128 14.97 -19.76 0.02
C PHE A 128 16.44 -19.49 -0.22
N TYR A 129 17.23 -20.55 -0.35
CA TYR A 129 18.69 -20.47 -0.39
C TYR A 129 19.36 -21.57 -1.20
N LYS A 130 18.60 -22.54 -1.73
CA LYS A 130 19.17 -23.59 -2.57
C LYS A 130 19.39 -23.07 -3.98
N PRO A 131 20.34 -23.64 -4.74
CA PRO A 131 20.56 -23.24 -6.13
C PRO A 131 19.28 -23.30 -7.00
N GLU A 132 18.43 -24.30 -6.77
CA GLU A 132 17.14 -24.47 -7.44
C GLU A 132 16.10 -23.37 -7.13
N ASP A 133 16.28 -22.63 -6.03
CA ASP A 133 15.39 -21.52 -5.67
C ASP A 133 15.84 -20.18 -6.28
N LEU A 134 17.10 -20.11 -6.75
CA LEU A 134 17.80 -18.87 -7.10
C LEU A 134 17.98 -18.67 -8.62
N TYR A 135 17.64 -19.68 -9.44
CA TYR A 135 17.83 -19.71 -10.90
C TYR A 135 16.67 -20.35 -11.65
#